data_AF-A0A2H4VLC6-F1
#
_entry.id   AF-A0A2H4VLC6-F1
#
_cell.length_a   1.000
_cell.length_b   1.000
_cell.length_c   1.000
_cell.angle_alpha   90.00
_cell.angle_beta   90.00
_cell.angle_gamma   90.00
#
_symmetry.space_group_name_H-M   'P 1'
#
loop_
_entity.id
_entity.type
_entity.pdbx_description
1 polymer ?
#
loop_
_entity_poly.entity_id
_entity_poly.type
_entity_poly.pdbx_seq_one_letter_code
_entity_poly.pdbx_strand_id
1 'polypeptide(L)'
;MNPIKNPFYNPLIPEEGVISLVKEWSEREKKGDRNARQDAVFKIEKYLMKTADRSYTLQSDVRDNSSETMHTRHGAFYEANEKFVNPSGIENKEKIAILDICSGLGINASAALENLLYSESDVKLEMIEIDMVEISWETLAASLIIPSPSESHLLVKKAIENYLIKQGMLQFPKEEKEIPDHVNIRVYCKDAREMVTEIPKTRRYDAVFLDPFSPAKSPELYSYEFLSEISSLLKADGVILTYTSAAPVRYAIMDMGLEVGEGPEIGRSGGTIASYDLNKIPHDLSENDERMIALSDAGIPYRDPELNLSAEKIIENRQVERITIRGVTKMASTVKTPVKLVTDLDDERQKRRVLKHLKKFGIDDLNSLKSRFLVCPQFSNCICNCGHGRPSTSRARIKEMEKRLEIITNGNFKNDRLNNH
;
A
#
# COMPACT_ATOMS: atom_id res chain seq x y z
N MET A 1 11.54 1.07 -30.22
CA MET A 1 12.35 1.07 -28.98
C MET A 1 11.88 -0.09 -28.11
N ASN A 2 12.80 -0.80 -27.46
CA ASN A 2 12.44 -1.87 -26.54
C ASN A 2 11.67 -1.27 -25.36
N PRO A 3 10.64 -1.94 -24.82
CA PRO A 3 10.02 -1.55 -23.55
C PRO A 3 11.12 -1.35 -22.50
N ILE A 4 10.90 -0.47 -21.51
CA ILE A 4 11.78 -0.38 -20.34
C ILE A 4 11.80 -1.78 -19.72
N LYS A 5 12.81 -2.56 -20.05
CA LYS A 5 12.96 -3.93 -19.57
C LYS A 5 13.56 -3.80 -18.19
N ASN A 6 12.73 -3.98 -17.18
CA ASN A 6 13.24 -4.25 -15.86
C ASN A 6 13.99 -5.59 -15.92
N PRO A 7 15.28 -5.63 -15.55
CA PRO A 7 16.09 -6.84 -15.70
C PRO A 7 15.70 -7.95 -14.70
N PHE A 8 14.94 -7.61 -13.67
CA PHE A 8 14.65 -8.48 -12.53
C PHE A 8 13.27 -9.15 -12.61
N TYR A 9 12.28 -8.47 -13.21
CA TYR A 9 10.93 -8.99 -13.33
C TYR A 9 10.16 -8.29 -14.45
N ASN A 10 9.05 -8.89 -14.88
CA ASN A 10 8.09 -8.19 -15.73
C ASN A 10 7.13 -7.44 -14.80
N PRO A 11 7.03 -6.10 -14.82
CA PRO A 11 6.05 -5.40 -14.02
C PRO A 11 4.63 -5.68 -14.50
N LEU A 12 3.67 -5.67 -13.57
CA LEU A 12 2.26 -5.67 -13.94
C LEU A 12 1.89 -4.26 -14.41
N ILE A 13 1.32 -4.16 -15.61
CA ILE A 13 0.97 -2.91 -16.29
C ILE A 13 -0.43 -3.06 -16.90
N PRO A 14 -1.04 -2.01 -17.47
CA PRO A 14 -2.31 -2.12 -18.20
C PRO A 14 -2.28 -3.19 -19.31
N GLU A 15 -3.47 -3.66 -19.68
CA GLU A 15 -3.63 -4.71 -20.70
C GLU A 15 -2.93 -4.39 -22.04
N GLU A 16 -2.48 -5.43 -22.75
CA GLU A 16 -1.68 -5.32 -23.98
C GLU A 16 -2.34 -4.42 -25.04
N GLY A 17 -3.67 -4.40 -25.11
CA GLY A 17 -4.42 -3.55 -26.03
C GLY A 17 -4.17 -2.05 -25.82
N VAL A 18 -4.13 -1.61 -24.56
CA VAL A 18 -3.83 -0.21 -24.20
C VAL A 18 -2.38 0.11 -24.54
N ILE A 19 -1.46 -0.77 -24.15
CA ILE A 19 -0.01 -0.61 -24.41
C ILE A 19 0.27 -0.52 -25.92
N SER A 20 -0.40 -1.37 -26.71
CA SER A 20 -0.28 -1.39 -28.17
C SER A 20 -0.83 -0.11 -28.80
N LEU A 21 -1.99 0.36 -28.33
CA LEU A 21 -2.58 1.62 -28.78
C LEU A 21 -1.63 2.79 -28.50
N VAL A 22 -1.03 2.82 -27.30
CA VAL A 22 -0.07 3.87 -26.92
C VAL A 22 1.15 3.90 -27.81
N LYS A 23 1.75 2.73 -28.07
CA LYS A 23 2.88 2.59 -28.97
C LYS A 23 2.53 3.00 -30.40
N GLU A 24 1.35 2.61 -30.89
CA GLU A 24 0.86 2.97 -32.22
C GLU A 24 0.76 4.50 -32.38
N TRP A 25 0.09 5.19 -31.46
CA TRP A 25 -0.14 6.63 -31.62
C TRP A 25 1.13 7.44 -31.37
N SER A 26 1.99 7.05 -30.41
CA SER A 26 3.29 7.70 -30.19
C SER A 26 4.18 7.58 -31.43
N GLU A 27 4.20 6.41 -32.08
CA GLU A 27 4.96 6.21 -33.32
C GLU A 27 4.42 7.02 -34.49
N ARG A 28 3.10 7.13 -34.64
CA ARG A 28 2.48 8.01 -35.63
C ARG A 28 2.84 9.47 -35.37
N GLU A 29 2.75 9.91 -34.12
CA GLU A 29 3.10 11.28 -33.73
C GLU A 29 4.54 11.61 -34.09
N LYS A 30 5.50 10.74 -33.74
CA LYS A 30 6.92 10.89 -34.10
C LYS A 30 7.17 10.92 -35.61
N LYS A 31 6.26 10.40 -36.42
CA LYS A 31 6.30 10.47 -37.90
C LYS A 31 5.64 11.74 -38.45
N GLY A 32 5.24 12.67 -37.58
CA GLY A 32 4.65 13.95 -37.94
C GLY A 32 3.12 13.99 -37.93
N ASP A 33 2.45 12.90 -37.54
CA ASP A 33 0.99 12.87 -37.47
C ASP A 33 0.48 13.64 -36.26
N ARG A 34 0.08 14.89 -36.48
CA ARG A 34 -0.47 15.77 -35.44
C ARG A 34 -1.82 15.31 -34.90
N ASN A 35 -2.52 14.40 -35.56
CA ASN A 35 -3.83 13.92 -35.13
C ASN A 35 -3.77 12.59 -34.37
N ALA A 36 -2.60 11.94 -34.29
CA ALA A 36 -2.43 10.61 -33.69
C ALA A 36 -3.05 10.47 -32.29
N ARG A 37 -2.85 11.44 -31.39
CA ARG A 37 -3.48 11.43 -30.05
C ARG A 37 -4.99 11.53 -30.09
N GLN A 38 -5.54 12.39 -30.95
CA GLN A 38 -6.99 12.58 -31.04
C GLN A 38 -7.66 11.30 -31.54
N ASP A 39 -7.05 10.61 -32.50
CA ASP A 39 -7.52 9.30 -32.96
C ASP A 39 -7.47 8.26 -31.84
N ALA A 40 -6.42 8.30 -31.01
CA ALA A 40 -6.24 7.37 -29.91
C ALA A 40 -7.27 7.58 -28.78
N VAL A 41 -7.72 8.81 -28.53
CA VAL A 41 -8.81 9.12 -27.59
C VAL A 41 -10.08 8.35 -27.94
N PHE A 42 -10.46 8.27 -29.21
CA PHE A 42 -11.63 7.47 -29.63
C PHE A 42 -11.39 5.97 -29.49
N LYS A 43 -10.16 5.52 -29.75
CA LYS A 43 -9.80 4.09 -29.68
C LYS A 43 -9.66 3.58 -28.25
N ILE A 44 -9.32 4.43 -27.28
CA ILE A 44 -9.14 3.99 -25.89
C ILE A 44 -10.46 3.72 -25.18
N GLU A 45 -11.57 4.30 -25.65
CA GLU A 45 -12.90 4.16 -25.02
C GLU A 45 -13.30 2.69 -24.76
N LYS A 46 -12.93 1.77 -25.66
CA LYS A 46 -13.22 0.32 -25.48
C LYS A 46 -12.48 -0.34 -24.34
N TYR A 47 -11.39 0.26 -23.85
CA TYR A 47 -10.58 -0.22 -22.74
C TYR A 47 -10.90 0.50 -21.43
N LEU A 48 -11.59 1.64 -21.49
CA LEU A 48 -11.94 2.42 -20.31
C LEU A 48 -13.11 1.79 -19.58
N MET A 49 -12.90 1.50 -18.29
CA MET A 49 -13.97 1.14 -17.39
C MET A 49 -14.45 2.40 -16.68
N LYS A 50 -15.69 2.83 -16.96
CA LYS A 50 -16.32 3.95 -16.26
C LYS A 50 -16.63 3.56 -14.81
N THR A 51 -16.21 4.38 -13.87
CA THR A 51 -16.48 4.22 -12.43
C THR A 51 -17.72 5.01 -12.01
N ALA A 52 -18.23 4.77 -10.80
CA ALA A 52 -19.49 5.40 -10.35
C ALA A 52 -19.40 6.94 -10.21
N ASP A 53 -18.22 7.49 -9.91
CA ASP A 53 -17.95 8.94 -9.89
C ASP A 53 -17.71 9.56 -11.29
N ARG A 54 -17.92 8.80 -12.37
CA ARG A 54 -17.67 9.18 -13.77
C ARG A 54 -16.21 9.37 -14.17
N SER A 55 -15.25 9.07 -13.30
CA SER A 55 -13.87 8.86 -13.71
C SER A 55 -13.70 7.53 -14.46
N TYR A 56 -12.48 7.24 -14.91
CA TYR A 56 -12.17 6.07 -15.71
C TYR A 56 -10.96 5.33 -15.14
N THR A 57 -10.98 4.00 -15.21
CA THR A 57 -9.84 3.14 -14.86
C THR A 57 -9.53 2.19 -16.02
N LEU A 58 -8.31 1.65 -16.00
CA LEU A 58 -7.87 0.58 -16.89
C LEU A 58 -7.79 -0.75 -16.15
N GLN A 59 -7.81 -1.85 -16.91
CA GLN A 59 -7.54 -3.19 -16.42
C GLN A 59 -6.07 -3.53 -16.66
N SER A 60 -5.45 -4.24 -15.71
CA SER A 60 -4.11 -4.79 -15.85
C SER A 60 -4.09 -5.94 -16.85
N ASP A 61 -2.89 -6.27 -17.32
CA ASP A 61 -2.65 -7.56 -17.98
C ASP A 61 -2.99 -8.73 -17.03
N VAL A 62 -3.17 -9.93 -17.60
CA VAL A 62 -3.53 -11.13 -16.84
C VAL A 62 -2.28 -11.73 -16.21
N ARG A 63 -2.26 -11.78 -14.87
CA ARG A 63 -1.23 -12.48 -14.07
C ARG A 63 -1.92 -13.53 -13.22
N ASP A 64 -1.42 -14.77 -13.19
CA ASP A 64 -2.02 -15.91 -12.46
C ASP A 64 -3.52 -16.11 -12.72
N ASN A 65 -3.94 -16.05 -13.98
CA ASN A 65 -5.34 -16.22 -14.42
C ASN A 65 -6.33 -15.15 -13.93
N SER A 66 -5.85 -14.02 -13.43
CA SER A 66 -6.69 -12.88 -13.05
C SER A 66 -6.06 -11.56 -13.46
N SER A 67 -6.90 -10.55 -13.70
CA SER A 67 -6.49 -9.16 -13.85
C SER A 67 -7.07 -8.32 -12.71
N GLU A 68 -6.43 -7.19 -12.45
CA GLU A 68 -6.85 -6.21 -11.45
C GLU A 68 -7.17 -4.88 -12.16
N THR A 69 -8.04 -4.05 -11.59
CA THR A 69 -8.27 -2.69 -12.10
C THR A 69 -7.31 -1.73 -11.40
N MET A 70 -6.76 -0.77 -12.14
CA MET A 70 -5.84 0.25 -11.58
C MET A 70 -6.47 1.03 -10.42
N HIS A 71 -7.78 1.28 -10.48
CA HIS A 71 -8.57 1.85 -9.39
C HIS A 71 -9.86 1.05 -9.19
N THR A 72 -10.58 1.26 -8.08
CA THR A 72 -11.86 0.58 -7.86
C THR A 72 -12.96 1.08 -8.80
N ARG A 73 -14.00 0.26 -8.94
CA ARG A 73 -15.19 0.59 -9.75
C ARG A 73 -16.09 1.68 -9.13
N HIS A 74 -15.87 2.05 -7.86
CA HIS A 74 -16.64 3.08 -7.18
C HIS A 74 -16.25 4.49 -7.62
N GLY A 75 -14.99 4.69 -8.01
CA GLY A 75 -14.52 5.98 -8.47
C GLY A 75 -13.03 6.15 -8.27
N ALA A 76 -12.25 6.33 -9.34
CA ALA A 76 -10.81 6.51 -9.20
C ALA A 76 -10.49 7.81 -8.46
N PHE A 77 -11.22 8.89 -8.76
CA PHE A 77 -10.99 10.19 -8.12
C PHE A 77 -11.56 10.23 -6.70
N TYR A 78 -12.76 9.68 -6.48
CA TYR A 78 -13.32 9.53 -5.14
C TYR A 78 -12.44 8.68 -4.22
N GLU A 79 -11.95 7.54 -4.73
CA GLU A 79 -11.04 6.67 -3.97
C GLU A 79 -9.72 7.35 -3.65
N ALA A 80 -9.13 8.07 -4.62
CA ALA A 80 -7.92 8.85 -4.40
C ALA A 80 -8.08 9.85 -3.23
N ASN A 81 -9.19 10.58 -3.23
CA ASN A 81 -9.50 11.51 -2.15
C ASN A 81 -9.59 10.80 -0.80
N GLU A 82 -10.40 9.77 -0.73
CA GLU A 82 -10.77 9.19 0.54
C GLU A 82 -9.71 8.25 1.12
N LYS A 83 -8.92 7.56 0.29
CA LYS A 83 -7.87 6.65 0.77
C LYS A 83 -6.51 7.30 0.93
N PHE A 84 -6.26 8.38 0.20
CA PHE A 84 -4.94 9.00 0.15
C PHE A 84 -4.97 10.47 0.58
N VAL A 85 -5.76 11.32 -0.07
CA VAL A 85 -5.68 12.78 0.17
C VAL A 85 -6.21 13.15 1.56
N ASN A 86 -7.48 12.85 1.85
CA ASN A 86 -8.15 13.19 3.11
C ASN A 86 -7.42 12.63 4.34
N PRO A 87 -7.05 11.34 4.41
CA PRO A 87 -6.33 10.82 5.56
C PRO A 87 -4.87 11.31 5.67
N SER A 88 -4.32 11.97 4.63
CA SER A 88 -2.97 12.51 4.72
C SER A 88 -2.83 13.77 5.57
N GLY A 89 -3.92 14.53 5.74
CA GLY A 89 -3.92 15.75 6.55
C GLY A 89 -2.93 16.82 6.07
N ILE A 90 -2.72 16.90 4.75
CA ILE A 90 -1.76 17.82 4.11
C ILE A 90 -2.35 19.21 3.86
N GLU A 91 -3.66 19.38 3.91
CA GLU A 91 -4.40 20.61 3.58
C GLU A 91 -4.06 21.81 4.47
N ASN A 92 -3.52 21.55 5.66
CA ASN A 92 -3.14 22.57 6.64
C ASN A 92 -1.64 22.94 6.60
N LYS A 93 -0.93 22.59 5.51
CA LYS A 93 0.52 22.83 5.39
C LYS A 93 0.82 23.87 4.31
N GLU A 94 1.76 24.76 4.59
CA GLU A 94 2.24 25.77 3.64
C GLU A 94 3.16 25.15 2.56
N LYS A 95 3.99 24.17 2.95
CA LYS A 95 4.90 23.44 2.06
C LYS A 95 4.62 21.96 2.13
N ILE A 96 4.34 21.38 0.98
CA ILE A 96 3.87 20.00 0.86
C ILE A 96 4.78 19.24 -0.09
N ALA A 97 5.22 18.06 0.33
CA ALA A 97 5.95 17.11 -0.50
C ALA A 97 5.24 15.75 -0.49
N ILE A 98 4.84 15.25 -1.66
CA ILE A 98 4.15 13.98 -1.85
C ILE A 98 5.02 13.06 -2.72
N LEU A 99 5.14 11.79 -2.31
CA LEU A 99 5.69 10.72 -3.13
C LEU A 99 4.56 9.80 -3.59
N ASP A 100 4.25 9.80 -4.88
CA ASP A 100 3.17 9.01 -5.50
C ASP A 100 3.77 7.81 -6.24
N ILE A 101 3.70 6.64 -5.62
CA ILE A 101 4.33 5.39 -6.09
C ILE A 101 3.30 4.55 -6.82
N CYS A 102 3.67 4.11 -8.03
CA CYS A 102 2.74 3.53 -9.00
C CYS A 102 1.66 4.54 -9.39
N SER A 103 2.11 5.75 -9.73
CA SER A 103 1.22 6.87 -10.03
C SER A 103 0.22 6.57 -11.16
N GLY A 104 0.52 5.59 -12.03
CA GLY A 104 -0.39 5.10 -13.06
C GLY A 104 -0.85 6.22 -13.98
N LEU A 105 -2.15 6.56 -13.90
CA LEU A 105 -2.78 7.60 -14.70
C LEU A 105 -2.69 9.00 -14.05
N GLY A 106 -2.02 9.11 -12.90
CA GLY A 106 -1.80 10.33 -12.14
C GLY A 106 -3.00 10.77 -11.30
N ILE A 107 -3.90 9.86 -10.92
CA ILE A 107 -5.16 10.20 -10.25
C ILE A 107 -4.93 10.65 -8.80
N ASN A 108 -4.06 9.97 -8.04
CA ASN A 108 -3.74 10.35 -6.66
C ASN A 108 -3.08 11.73 -6.58
N ALA A 109 -2.07 11.98 -7.43
CA ALA A 109 -1.47 13.30 -7.59
C ALA A 109 -2.51 14.37 -7.99
N SER A 110 -3.43 14.05 -8.92
CA SER A 110 -4.47 14.98 -9.35
C SER A 110 -5.45 15.33 -8.23
N ALA A 111 -5.87 14.34 -7.44
CA ALA A 111 -6.77 14.55 -6.31
C ALA A 111 -6.10 15.41 -5.23
N ALA A 112 -4.82 15.16 -4.93
CA ALA A 112 -4.08 15.99 -3.98
C ALA A 112 -3.99 17.44 -4.46
N LEU A 113 -3.61 17.67 -5.72
CA LEU A 113 -3.56 19.01 -6.30
C LEU A 113 -4.93 19.69 -6.30
N GLU A 114 -6.00 18.96 -6.61
CA GLU A 114 -7.35 19.54 -6.65
C GLU A 114 -7.76 20.08 -5.28
N ASN A 115 -7.52 19.32 -4.22
CA ASN A 115 -7.83 19.77 -2.86
C ASN A 115 -6.94 20.93 -2.46
N LEU A 116 -5.65 20.88 -2.75
CA LEU A 116 -4.74 21.94 -2.33
C LEU A 116 -5.00 23.26 -3.08
N LEU A 117 -5.23 23.20 -4.38
CA LEU A 117 -5.36 24.41 -5.20
C LEU A 117 -6.76 25.02 -5.19
N TYR A 118 -7.79 24.22 -4.93
CA TYR A 118 -9.19 24.65 -5.11
C TYR A 118 -10.08 24.49 -3.87
N SER A 119 -9.59 23.92 -2.76
CA SER A 119 -10.34 23.96 -1.50
C SER A 119 -10.18 25.31 -0.78
N GLU A 120 -11.20 25.70 -0.02
CA GLU A 120 -11.08 26.84 0.88
C GLU A 120 -10.16 26.44 2.05
N SER A 121 -8.98 27.05 2.10
CA SER A 121 -8.03 26.88 3.20
C SER A 121 -7.58 28.26 3.72
N ASP A 122 -7.52 28.40 5.04
CA ASP A 122 -6.97 29.57 5.72
C ASP A 122 -5.42 29.62 5.63
N VAL A 123 -4.80 28.51 5.21
CA VAL A 123 -3.34 28.38 5.07
C VAL A 123 -2.91 28.83 3.69
N LYS A 124 -1.97 29.78 3.64
CA LYS A 124 -1.37 30.22 2.39
C LYS A 124 -0.37 29.19 1.89
N LEU A 125 -0.71 28.51 0.79
CA LEU A 125 0.21 27.59 0.11
C LEU A 125 1.43 28.32 -0.46
N GLU A 126 2.62 27.85 -0.08
CA GLU A 126 3.91 28.35 -0.57
C GLU A 126 4.52 27.44 -1.64
N MET A 127 4.43 26.13 -1.48
CA MET A 127 5.03 25.16 -2.41
C MET A 127 4.37 23.79 -2.33
N ILE A 128 4.07 23.20 -3.48
CA ILE A 128 3.65 21.81 -3.63
C ILE A 128 4.69 21.08 -4.48
N GLU A 129 5.29 20.03 -3.93
CA GLU A 129 6.19 19.14 -4.64
C GLU A 129 5.56 17.74 -4.73
N ILE A 130 5.46 17.19 -5.94
CA ILE A 130 4.97 15.82 -6.15
C ILE A 130 6.01 15.05 -6.97
N ASP A 131 6.54 13.97 -6.40
CA ASP A 131 7.37 13.00 -7.11
C ASP A 131 6.48 11.82 -7.53
N MET A 132 6.19 11.71 -8.83
CA MET A 132 5.39 10.63 -9.41
C MET A 132 6.31 9.54 -9.98
N VAL A 133 6.13 8.30 -9.53
CA VAL A 133 6.93 7.16 -9.96
C VAL A 133 6.04 6.13 -10.65
N GLU A 134 6.35 5.85 -11.90
CA GLU A 134 5.66 4.84 -12.71
C GLU A 134 6.70 4.06 -13.52
N ILE A 135 6.58 2.74 -13.59
CA ILE A 135 7.55 1.92 -14.33
C ILE A 135 7.29 1.92 -15.84
N SER A 136 6.04 2.12 -16.25
CA SER A 136 5.60 2.09 -17.64
C SER A 136 5.35 3.48 -18.22
N TRP A 137 6.19 3.88 -19.16
CA TRP A 137 5.98 5.10 -19.93
C TRP A 137 4.69 5.02 -20.74
N GLU A 138 4.26 3.82 -21.14
CA GLU A 138 3.00 3.62 -21.83
C GLU A 138 1.80 3.94 -20.94
N THR A 139 1.88 3.62 -19.64
CA THR A 139 0.85 3.96 -18.66
C THR A 139 0.78 5.46 -18.42
N LEU A 140 1.95 6.12 -18.29
CA LEU A 140 2.02 7.57 -18.27
C LEU A 140 1.40 8.18 -19.53
N ALA A 141 1.78 7.70 -20.72
CA ALA A 141 1.25 8.21 -21.98
C ALA A 141 -0.25 7.92 -22.17
N ALA A 142 -0.78 6.83 -21.60
CA ALA A 142 -2.22 6.55 -21.60
C ALA A 142 -3.02 7.65 -20.87
N SER A 143 -2.45 8.27 -19.82
CA SER A 143 -3.10 9.39 -19.13
C SER A 143 -3.44 10.56 -20.06
N LEU A 144 -2.66 10.76 -21.14
CA LEU A 144 -2.85 11.86 -22.08
C LEU A 144 -4.07 11.66 -23.01
N ILE A 145 -4.62 10.45 -23.06
CA ILE A 145 -5.71 10.09 -23.97
C ILE A 145 -6.98 9.62 -23.25
N ILE A 146 -7.01 9.66 -21.91
CA ILE A 146 -8.24 9.44 -21.13
C ILE A 146 -8.95 10.76 -20.81
N PRO A 147 -10.28 10.76 -20.57
CA PRO A 147 -10.98 11.92 -20.06
C PRO A 147 -10.42 12.36 -18.70
N SER A 148 -10.24 13.67 -18.52
CA SER A 148 -9.74 14.23 -17.26
C SER A 148 -10.85 14.22 -16.18
N PRO A 149 -10.61 13.66 -14.99
CA PRO A 149 -11.59 13.66 -13.90
C PRO A 149 -11.66 14.99 -13.15
N SER A 150 -10.64 15.86 -13.28
CA SER A 150 -10.57 17.17 -12.62
C SER A 150 -9.72 18.18 -13.39
N GLU A 151 -9.76 19.46 -13.00
CA GLU A 151 -8.91 20.51 -13.58
C GLU A 151 -7.43 20.25 -13.29
N SER A 152 -7.11 19.77 -12.09
CA SER A 152 -5.73 19.44 -11.71
C SER A 152 -5.13 18.27 -12.47
N HIS A 153 -5.96 17.38 -13.03
CA HIS A 153 -5.44 16.32 -13.90
C HIS A 153 -4.80 16.90 -15.18
N LEU A 154 -5.24 18.07 -15.65
CA LEU A 154 -4.59 18.75 -16.78
C LEU A 154 -3.17 19.21 -16.43
N LEU A 155 -2.90 19.58 -15.17
CA LEU A 155 -1.55 19.91 -14.69
C LEU A 155 -0.66 18.66 -14.68
N VAL A 156 -1.21 17.53 -14.23
CA VAL A 156 -0.52 16.25 -14.23
C VAL A 156 -0.22 15.76 -15.65
N LYS A 157 -1.21 15.85 -16.55
CA LYS A 157 -1.01 15.57 -17.99
C LYS A 157 0.08 16.44 -18.59
N LYS A 158 0.11 17.75 -18.27
CA LYS A 158 1.17 18.66 -18.71
C LYS A 158 2.55 18.19 -18.25
N ALA A 159 2.70 17.82 -16.98
CA ALA A 159 3.96 17.33 -16.43
C ALA A 159 4.42 16.04 -17.12
N ILE A 160 3.50 15.10 -17.34
CA ILE A 160 3.75 13.85 -18.06
C ILE A 160 4.13 14.10 -19.51
N GLU A 161 3.39 14.94 -20.22
CA GLU A 161 3.70 15.32 -21.61
C GLU A 161 5.10 15.93 -21.71
N ASN A 162 5.41 16.92 -20.87
CA ASN A 162 6.71 17.56 -20.85
C ASN A 162 7.84 16.55 -20.61
N TYR A 163 7.63 15.62 -19.66
CA TYR A 163 8.58 14.53 -19.40
C TYR A 163 8.76 13.64 -20.64
N LEU A 164 7.68 13.15 -21.25
CA LEU A 164 7.73 12.23 -22.37
C LEU A 164 8.31 12.87 -23.65
N ILE A 165 8.04 14.16 -23.89
CA ILE A 165 8.70 14.93 -24.96
C ILE A 165 10.20 15.04 -24.68
N LYS A 166 10.60 15.38 -23.45
CA LYS A 166 12.01 15.45 -23.05
C LYS A 166 12.73 14.11 -23.22
N GLN A 167 12.06 12.99 -23.00
CA GLN A 167 12.58 11.64 -23.24
C GLN A 167 12.54 11.21 -24.72
N GLY A 168 12.04 12.05 -25.64
CA GLY A 168 11.93 11.74 -27.07
C GLY A 168 10.83 10.72 -27.40
N MET A 169 9.91 10.47 -26.47
CA MET A 169 8.77 9.55 -26.68
C MET A 169 7.64 10.22 -27.46
N LEU A 170 7.50 11.54 -27.31
CA LEU A 170 6.49 12.38 -27.94
C LEU A 170 7.13 13.56 -28.67
N GLN A 171 6.39 14.20 -29.57
CA GLN A 171 6.92 15.28 -30.40
C GLN A 171 6.16 16.60 -30.23
N PHE A 172 4.84 16.56 -30.06
CA PHE A 172 4.02 17.76 -30.07
C PHE A 172 3.49 18.10 -28.68
N PRO A 173 3.74 19.31 -28.15
CA PRO A 173 3.06 19.77 -26.96
C PRO A 173 1.60 20.10 -27.31
N LYS A 174 0.67 19.48 -26.59
CA LYS A 174 -0.78 19.62 -26.76
C LYS A 174 -1.51 19.97 -25.48
N GLU A 175 -0.90 19.73 -24.31
CA GLU A 175 -1.48 20.15 -23.04
C GLU A 175 -1.22 21.65 -22.86
N GLU A 176 -2.28 22.45 -22.80
CA GLU A 176 -2.21 23.91 -22.76
C GLU A 176 -2.21 24.48 -21.33
N LYS A 177 -2.59 23.67 -20.33
CA LYS A 177 -2.64 24.11 -18.94
C LYS A 177 -1.21 24.35 -18.42
N GLU A 178 -0.93 25.58 -17.99
CA GLU A 178 0.34 25.91 -17.36
C GLU A 178 0.38 25.45 -15.90
N ILE A 179 1.53 24.90 -15.49
CA ILE A 179 1.76 24.48 -14.10
C ILE A 179 2.10 25.74 -13.30
N PRO A 180 1.37 26.07 -12.22
CA PRO A 180 1.67 27.25 -11.40
C PRO A 180 3.10 27.21 -10.83
N ASP A 181 3.74 28.37 -10.67
CA ASP A 181 5.14 28.47 -10.20
C ASP A 181 5.40 27.83 -8.82
N HIS A 182 4.37 27.75 -7.98
CA HIS A 182 4.42 27.13 -6.65
C HIS A 182 4.09 25.63 -6.66
N VAL A 183 3.97 25.01 -7.85
CA VAL A 183 3.68 23.59 -8.04
C VAL A 183 4.81 22.96 -8.86
N ASN A 184 5.42 21.91 -8.31
CA ASN A 184 6.49 21.17 -8.95
C ASN A 184 6.16 19.68 -9.03
N ILE A 185 5.78 19.21 -10.21
CA ILE A 185 5.46 17.80 -10.49
C ILE A 185 6.65 17.18 -11.22
N ARG A 186 7.32 16.22 -10.59
CA ARG A 186 8.47 15.50 -11.13
C ARG A 186 8.06 14.08 -11.47
N VAL A 187 8.19 13.72 -12.75
CA VAL A 187 7.82 12.40 -13.26
C VAL A 187 9.08 11.56 -13.41
N TYR A 188 9.06 10.35 -12.85
CA TYR A 188 10.12 9.35 -12.97
C TYR A 188 9.54 8.10 -13.62
N CYS A 189 10.07 7.74 -14.79
CA CYS A 189 9.70 6.52 -15.48
C CYS A 189 10.74 5.41 -15.24
N LYS A 190 10.68 4.72 -14.09
CA LYS A 190 11.65 3.68 -13.67
C LYS A 190 11.07 2.77 -12.59
N ASP A 191 11.80 1.71 -12.23
CA ASP A 191 11.46 0.86 -11.07
C ASP A 191 11.46 1.71 -9.79
N ALA A 192 10.38 1.62 -9.01
CA ALA A 192 10.28 2.33 -7.74
C ALA A 192 11.36 1.90 -6.76
N ARG A 193 11.81 0.63 -6.81
CA ARG A 193 12.93 0.14 -5.98
C ARG A 193 14.24 0.85 -6.28
N GLU A 194 14.49 1.18 -7.55
CA GLU A 194 15.65 2.00 -7.95
C GLU A 194 15.45 3.45 -7.48
N MET A 195 14.29 4.03 -7.79
CA MET A 195 13.99 5.44 -7.52
C MET A 195 14.16 5.82 -6.04
N VAL A 196 13.67 5.00 -5.12
CA VAL A 196 13.70 5.31 -3.67
C VAL A 196 15.11 5.33 -3.09
N THR A 197 16.05 4.62 -3.74
CA THR A 197 17.47 4.64 -3.36
C THR A 197 18.22 5.87 -3.90
N GLU A 198 17.71 6.47 -4.98
CA GLU A 198 18.31 7.65 -5.61
C GLU A 198 17.81 8.98 -5.01
N ILE A 199 16.62 8.99 -4.39
CA ILE A 199 16.12 10.21 -3.73
C ILE A 199 17.13 10.64 -2.66
N PRO A 200 17.64 11.89 -2.71
CA PRO A 200 18.54 12.39 -1.69
C PRO A 200 17.91 12.27 -0.30
N LYS A 201 18.66 11.76 0.68
CA LYS A 201 18.21 11.68 2.08
C LYS A 201 18.03 13.08 2.73
N THR A 202 18.14 14.18 2.01
CA THR A 202 17.69 15.51 2.45
C THR A 202 16.24 15.81 2.07
N ARG A 203 15.68 15.11 1.07
CA ARG A 203 14.27 15.23 0.69
C ARG A 203 13.42 14.35 1.62
N ARG A 204 12.32 14.93 2.11
CA ARG A 204 11.38 14.28 3.01
C ARG A 204 9.96 14.59 2.61
N TYR A 205 9.07 13.60 2.73
CA TYR A 205 7.69 13.69 2.29
C TYR A 205 6.72 13.82 3.47
N ASP A 206 5.70 14.66 3.28
CA ASP A 206 4.55 14.76 4.16
C ASP A 206 3.61 13.57 3.97
N ALA A 207 3.50 13.06 2.74
CA ALA A 207 2.69 11.89 2.42
C ALA A 207 3.39 11.01 1.38
N VAL A 208 3.29 9.70 1.59
CA VAL A 208 3.61 8.69 0.58
C VAL A 208 2.32 7.98 0.20
N PHE A 209 1.91 8.11 -1.06
CA PHE A 209 0.83 7.35 -1.64
C PHE A 209 1.41 6.08 -2.25
N LEU A 210 1.21 4.96 -1.56
CA LEU A 210 1.69 3.65 -1.97
C LEU A 210 0.53 2.86 -2.61
N ASP A 211 0.44 2.93 -3.94
CA ASP A 211 -0.67 2.38 -4.70
C ASP A 211 -0.30 1.37 -5.81
N PRO A 212 0.58 0.37 -5.55
CA PRO A 212 0.82 -0.68 -6.53
C PRO A 212 -0.33 -1.70 -6.54
N PHE A 213 -0.36 -2.60 -7.53
CA PHE A 213 -1.25 -3.77 -7.53
C PHE A 213 -1.15 -4.60 -6.25
N SER A 214 -2.08 -5.54 -6.03
CA SER A 214 -2.17 -6.22 -4.74
C SER A 214 -0.85 -6.89 -4.32
N PRO A 215 -0.56 -7.06 -3.02
CA PRO A 215 0.73 -7.63 -2.58
C PRO A 215 1.05 -9.03 -3.11
N ALA A 216 0.05 -9.77 -3.61
CA ALA A 216 0.28 -11.03 -4.29
C ALA A 216 0.78 -10.87 -5.74
N LYS A 217 0.49 -9.73 -6.38
CA LYS A 217 0.84 -9.40 -7.76
C LYS A 217 2.12 -8.58 -7.89
N SER A 218 2.36 -7.69 -6.93
CA SER A 218 3.52 -6.80 -6.87
C SER A 218 4.25 -6.89 -5.52
N PRO A 219 4.64 -8.08 -5.04
CA PRO A 219 5.28 -8.27 -3.74
C PRO A 219 6.58 -7.46 -3.57
N GLU A 220 7.28 -7.14 -4.65
CA GLU A 220 8.49 -6.32 -4.69
C GLU A 220 8.28 -4.92 -4.11
N LEU A 221 7.08 -4.34 -4.30
CA LEU A 221 6.69 -3.02 -3.80
C LEU A 221 6.06 -3.06 -2.39
N TYR A 222 6.06 -4.23 -1.76
CA TYR A 222 5.64 -4.45 -0.37
C TYR A 222 6.66 -5.25 0.44
N SER A 223 7.88 -5.42 -0.09
CA SER A 223 8.97 -6.01 0.66
C SER A 223 9.35 -5.13 1.83
N TYR A 224 9.83 -5.75 2.91
CA TYR A 224 10.32 -5.01 4.06
C TYR A 224 11.45 -4.04 3.67
N GLU A 225 12.34 -4.44 2.78
CA GLU A 225 13.48 -3.61 2.39
C GLU A 225 13.01 -2.39 1.59
N PHE A 226 12.08 -2.57 0.65
CA PHE A 226 11.50 -1.45 -0.09
C PHE A 226 10.75 -0.47 0.83
N LEU A 227 9.88 -1.00 1.69
CA LEU A 227 9.12 -0.19 2.64
C LEU A 227 10.04 0.51 3.66
N SER A 228 11.21 -0.06 3.96
CA SER A 228 12.22 0.56 4.82
C SER A 228 12.83 1.80 4.14
N GLU A 229 13.17 1.70 2.85
CA GLU A 229 13.63 2.87 2.08
C GLU A 229 12.57 3.97 2.05
N ILE A 230 11.30 3.61 1.83
CA ILE A 230 10.17 4.54 1.91
C ILE A 230 10.07 5.22 3.28
N SER A 231 10.12 4.45 4.36
CA SER A 231 10.02 5.01 5.72
C SER A 231 11.13 6.03 6.01
N SER A 232 12.33 5.82 5.47
CA SER A 232 13.47 6.72 5.64
C SER A 232 13.28 8.09 4.96
N LEU A 233 12.37 8.17 4.00
CA LEU A 233 12.02 9.38 3.26
C LEU A 233 10.85 10.13 3.90
N LEU A 234 10.26 9.62 4.98
CA LEU A 234 9.12 10.23 5.64
C LEU A 234 9.55 11.34 6.61
N LYS A 235 8.81 12.46 6.64
CA LYS A 235 8.90 13.43 7.73
C LYS A 235 8.45 12.78 9.05
N ALA A 236 8.82 13.38 10.19
CA ALA A 236 8.43 12.86 11.50
C ALA A 236 6.90 12.80 11.69
N ASP A 237 6.18 13.76 11.13
CA ASP A 237 4.71 13.85 11.11
C ASP A 237 4.11 13.39 9.77
N GLY A 238 4.93 12.80 8.88
CA GLY A 238 4.48 12.32 7.59
C GLY A 238 3.71 11.02 7.70
N VAL A 239 2.96 10.68 6.66
CA VAL A 239 2.18 9.43 6.62
C VAL A 239 2.47 8.58 5.39
N ILE A 240 2.40 7.26 5.55
CA ILE A 240 2.32 6.29 4.45
C ILE A 240 0.88 5.82 4.37
N LEU A 241 0.31 5.88 3.17
CA LEU A 241 -1.07 5.50 2.89
C LEU A 241 -1.11 4.47 1.78
N THR A 242 -1.87 3.39 2.00
CA THR A 242 -2.09 2.35 1.00
C THR A 242 -3.47 1.74 1.17
N TYR A 243 -4.09 1.33 0.07
CA TYR A 243 -5.41 0.70 0.11
C TYR A 243 -5.40 -0.72 0.71
N THR A 244 -4.22 -1.34 0.84
CA THR A 244 -4.13 -2.73 1.31
C THR A 244 -4.19 -2.85 2.83
N SER A 245 -4.98 -3.80 3.33
CA SER A 245 -5.00 -4.25 4.74
C SER A 245 -4.17 -5.51 4.98
N ALA A 246 -3.34 -5.91 4.01
CA ALA A 246 -2.60 -7.16 4.09
C ALA A 246 -1.69 -7.23 5.33
N ALA A 247 -1.91 -8.25 6.17
CA ALA A 247 -1.10 -8.55 7.34
C ALA A 247 0.44 -8.50 7.13
N PRO A 248 1.04 -9.04 6.05
CA PRO A 248 2.49 -8.94 5.85
C PRO A 248 2.98 -7.50 5.64
N VAL A 249 2.14 -6.64 5.05
CA VAL A 249 2.47 -5.24 4.78
C VAL A 249 2.41 -4.44 6.08
N ARG A 250 1.30 -4.57 6.83
CA ARG A 250 1.14 -3.95 8.14
C ARG A 250 2.23 -4.39 9.11
N TYR A 251 2.61 -5.67 9.08
CA TYR A 251 3.73 -6.18 9.87
C TYR A 251 5.05 -5.51 9.48
N ALA A 252 5.39 -5.46 8.18
CA ALA A 252 6.63 -4.85 7.71
C ALA A 252 6.73 -3.39 8.18
N ILE A 253 5.67 -2.61 8.00
CA ILE A 253 5.61 -1.19 8.37
C ILE A 253 5.81 -1.00 9.88
N MET A 254 5.10 -1.75 10.73
CA MET A 254 5.24 -1.60 12.18
C MET A 254 6.62 -2.04 12.70
N ASP A 255 7.26 -2.99 12.00
CA ASP A 255 8.57 -3.52 12.38
C ASP A 255 9.69 -2.50 12.12
N MET A 256 9.46 -1.54 11.21
CA MET A 256 10.33 -0.38 10.96
C MET A 256 10.18 0.74 12.00
N GLY A 257 9.23 0.60 12.92
CA GLY A 257 9.03 1.55 14.00
C GLY A 257 7.89 2.54 13.81
N LEU A 258 7.11 2.43 12.74
CA LEU A 258 5.92 3.25 12.54
C LEU A 258 4.75 2.71 13.35
N GLU A 259 3.92 3.60 13.85
CA GLU A 259 2.57 3.24 14.28
C GLU A 259 1.69 2.96 13.06
N VAL A 260 0.77 2.00 13.20
CA VAL A 260 -0.07 1.50 12.10
C VAL A 260 -1.52 1.43 12.56
N GLY A 261 -2.43 1.92 11.73
CA GLY A 261 -3.87 1.91 11.97
C GLY A 261 -4.71 1.58 10.74
N GLU A 262 -6.02 1.56 10.94
CA GLU A 262 -6.97 1.37 9.85
C GLU A 262 -7.06 2.63 8.99
N GLY A 263 -6.81 2.45 7.69
CA GLY A 263 -7.12 3.48 6.69
C GLY A 263 -8.60 3.44 6.33
N PRO A 264 -9.12 4.47 5.64
CA PRO A 264 -10.54 4.58 5.29
C PRO A 264 -11.11 3.36 4.54
N GLU A 265 -12.34 2.96 4.90
CA GLU A 265 -13.04 1.82 4.30
C GLU A 265 -14.04 2.27 3.23
N ILE A 266 -13.76 1.99 1.95
CA ILE A 266 -14.69 2.28 0.85
C ILE A 266 -14.93 1.03 0.02
N GLY A 267 -16.16 0.51 0.10
CA GLY A 267 -16.68 -0.57 -0.75
C GLY A 267 -16.02 -1.95 -0.58
N ARG A 268 -14.89 -2.06 0.13
CA ARG A 268 -14.15 -3.29 0.50
C ARG A 268 -13.48 -3.10 1.88
N SER A 269 -12.78 -4.13 2.37
CA SER A 269 -11.97 -4.10 3.61
C SER A 269 -11.03 -2.89 3.64
N GLY A 270 -10.87 -2.27 4.81
CA GLY A 270 -10.09 -1.05 5.03
C GLY A 270 -8.65 -1.07 4.53
N GLY A 271 -8.10 0.14 4.37
CA GLY A 271 -6.70 0.38 4.01
C GLY A 271 -5.74 0.38 5.20
N THR A 272 -4.54 0.92 4.99
CA THR A 272 -3.54 1.11 6.04
C THR A 272 -3.05 2.56 6.01
N ILE A 273 -3.01 3.17 7.19
CA ILE A 273 -2.31 4.43 7.47
C ILE A 273 -1.18 4.14 8.46
N ALA A 274 -0.02 4.73 8.24
CA ALA A 274 1.13 4.59 9.11
C ALA A 274 1.95 5.87 9.24
N SER A 275 2.51 6.11 10.42
CA SER A 275 3.33 7.28 10.73
C SER A 275 4.26 7.02 11.90
N TYR A 276 5.33 7.80 12.04
CA TYR A 276 6.08 7.85 13.30
C TYR A 276 5.31 8.60 14.41
N ASP A 277 4.39 9.49 14.03
CA ASP A 277 3.56 10.23 14.96
C ASP A 277 2.22 9.50 15.20
N LEU A 278 2.00 9.07 16.44
CA LEU A 278 0.76 8.42 16.85
C LEU A 278 -0.48 9.30 16.61
N ASN A 279 -0.34 10.64 16.65
CA ASN A 279 -1.48 11.54 16.43
C ASN A 279 -1.99 11.50 14.98
N LYS A 280 -1.21 10.93 14.05
CA LYS A 280 -1.61 10.70 12.66
C LYS A 280 -2.36 9.39 12.46
N ILE A 281 -2.54 8.58 13.51
CA ILE A 281 -3.24 7.30 13.44
C ILE A 281 -4.65 7.48 14.01
N PRO A 282 -5.69 7.66 13.17
CA PRO A 282 -7.04 7.98 13.64
C PRO A 282 -7.71 6.78 14.34
N HIS A 283 -7.41 5.57 13.88
CA HIS A 283 -8.05 4.34 14.34
C HIS A 283 -7.01 3.23 14.51
N ASP A 284 -7.09 2.55 15.66
CA ASP A 284 -6.38 1.30 15.90
C ASP A 284 -6.77 0.23 14.88
N LEU A 285 -5.89 -0.74 14.66
CA LEU A 285 -6.23 -1.98 13.96
C LEU A 285 -7.29 -2.77 14.73
N SER A 286 -8.21 -3.44 14.02
CA SER A 286 -9.12 -4.39 14.64
C SER A 286 -8.37 -5.46 15.43
N GLU A 287 -8.98 -5.93 16.54
CA GLU A 287 -8.38 -6.98 17.37
C GLU A 287 -8.02 -8.24 16.56
N ASN A 288 -8.83 -8.55 15.55
CA ASN A 288 -8.61 -9.69 14.68
C ASN A 288 -7.35 -9.53 13.84
N ASP A 289 -7.14 -8.35 13.27
CA ASP A 289 -5.94 -8.07 12.48
C ASP A 289 -4.70 -8.07 13.37
N GLU A 290 -4.75 -7.45 14.55
CA GLU A 290 -3.64 -7.50 15.50
C GLU A 290 -3.26 -8.94 15.86
N ARG A 291 -4.25 -9.79 16.16
CA ARG A 291 -4.02 -11.21 16.48
C ARG A 291 -3.47 -11.98 15.28
N MET A 292 -3.98 -11.72 14.08
CA MET A 292 -3.52 -12.40 12.86
C MET A 292 -2.09 -11.99 12.50
N ILE A 293 -1.75 -10.71 12.63
CA ILE A 293 -0.40 -10.19 12.41
C ILE A 293 0.56 -10.76 13.45
N ALA A 294 0.22 -10.67 14.74
CA ALA A 294 1.09 -11.09 15.84
C ALA A 294 1.30 -12.60 15.90
N LEU A 295 0.21 -13.39 15.81
CA LEU A 295 0.25 -14.78 16.24
C LEU A 295 0.25 -15.77 15.07
N SER A 296 0.01 -15.33 13.83
CA SER A 296 -0.06 -16.23 12.67
C SER A 296 1.05 -15.99 11.65
N ASP A 297 1.23 -16.98 10.77
CA ASP A 297 2.11 -16.88 9.60
C ASP A 297 1.62 -15.89 8.53
N ALA A 298 0.47 -15.23 8.72
CA ALA A 298 0.02 -14.16 7.84
C ALA A 298 0.89 -12.92 7.96
N GLY A 299 1.36 -12.60 9.18
CA GLY A 299 2.21 -11.44 9.45
C GLY A 299 3.63 -11.55 8.90
N ILE A 300 4.05 -12.71 8.38
CA ILE A 300 5.39 -12.84 7.80
C ILE A 300 5.52 -11.93 6.57
N PRO A 301 6.44 -10.96 6.58
CA PRO A 301 6.54 -9.96 5.52
C PRO A 301 7.11 -10.57 4.23
N TYR A 302 7.00 -9.82 3.14
CA TYR A 302 7.77 -10.09 1.93
C TYR A 302 9.22 -9.61 2.13
N ARG A 303 10.20 -10.26 1.48
CA ARG A 303 11.63 -9.93 1.59
C ARG A 303 12.25 -9.79 0.21
N ASP A 304 12.98 -8.71 0.00
CA ASP A 304 13.78 -8.41 -1.18
C ASP A 304 15.11 -7.74 -0.77
N PRO A 305 16.06 -8.49 -0.17
CA PRO A 305 17.24 -7.94 0.50
C PRO A 305 18.08 -6.96 -0.32
N GLU A 306 18.21 -7.23 -1.62
CA GLU A 306 19.02 -6.44 -2.55
C GLU A 306 18.16 -5.64 -3.54
N LEU A 307 16.85 -5.54 -3.27
CA LEU A 307 15.87 -4.81 -4.09
C LEU A 307 15.85 -5.21 -5.58
N ASN A 308 16.11 -6.49 -5.86
CA ASN A 308 16.37 -6.98 -7.21
C ASN A 308 15.83 -8.39 -7.47
N LEU A 309 15.05 -8.95 -6.54
CA LEU A 309 14.40 -10.23 -6.77
C LEU A 309 13.22 -10.10 -7.72
N SER A 310 12.86 -11.22 -8.36
CA SER A 310 11.61 -11.34 -9.11
C SER A 310 10.42 -11.53 -8.17
N ALA A 311 9.22 -11.16 -8.62
CA ALA A 311 7.99 -11.34 -7.85
C ALA A 311 7.78 -12.81 -7.41
N GLU A 312 8.04 -13.75 -8.32
CA GLU A 312 7.94 -15.19 -8.05
C GLU A 312 8.91 -15.62 -6.96
N LYS A 313 10.15 -15.11 -7.00
CA LYS A 313 11.17 -15.46 -6.00
C LYS A 313 10.82 -14.92 -4.62
N ILE A 314 10.29 -13.69 -4.55
CA ILE A 314 9.83 -13.09 -3.29
C ILE A 314 8.68 -13.91 -2.69
N ILE A 315 7.71 -14.32 -3.52
CA ILE A 315 6.58 -15.16 -3.09
C ILE A 315 7.06 -16.54 -2.62
N GLU A 316 7.96 -17.17 -3.36
CA GLU A 316 8.55 -18.47 -3.01
C GLU A 316 9.28 -18.40 -1.67
N ASN A 317 10.19 -17.43 -1.51
CA ASN A 317 10.96 -17.26 -0.27
C ASN A 317 10.04 -17.06 0.93
N ARG A 318 9.03 -16.19 0.79
CA ARG A 318 8.03 -15.97 1.83
C ARG A 318 7.24 -17.25 2.14
N GLN A 319 6.88 -18.03 1.14
CA GLN A 319 6.14 -19.28 1.35
C GLN A 319 6.99 -20.32 2.08
N VAL A 320 8.28 -20.44 1.77
CA VAL A 320 9.23 -21.30 2.48
C VAL A 320 9.35 -20.88 3.95
N GLU A 321 9.50 -19.59 4.22
CA GLU A 321 9.56 -19.07 5.59
C GLU A 321 8.28 -19.38 6.37
N ARG A 322 7.10 -19.11 5.76
CA ARG A 322 5.80 -19.41 6.36
C ARG A 322 5.62 -20.89 6.67
N ILE A 323 6.09 -21.79 5.81
CA ILE A 323 6.03 -23.25 6.06
C ILE A 323 6.93 -23.62 7.24
N THR A 324 8.15 -23.08 7.28
CA THR A 324 9.17 -23.40 8.29
C THR A 324 8.73 -23.05 9.71
N ILE A 325 8.10 -21.89 9.88
CA ILE A 325 7.70 -21.40 11.21
C ILE A 325 6.31 -21.90 11.66
N ARG A 326 5.49 -22.39 10.72
CA ARG A 326 4.08 -22.73 10.98
C ARG A 326 3.98 -23.91 11.93
N GLY A 327 3.28 -23.68 13.05
CA GLY A 327 3.14 -24.66 14.10
C GLY A 327 4.38 -24.81 14.98
N VAL A 328 5.39 -23.96 14.79
CA VAL A 328 6.60 -23.88 15.61
C VAL A 328 6.57 -22.57 16.41
N THR A 329 6.76 -21.43 15.74
CA THR A 329 6.76 -20.09 16.35
C THR A 329 5.57 -19.24 15.94
N LYS A 330 4.82 -19.63 14.89
CA LYS A 330 3.62 -18.93 14.42
C LYS A 330 2.48 -19.89 14.10
N MET A 331 1.25 -19.45 14.27
CA MET A 331 0.06 -20.24 13.96
C MET A 331 -0.30 -20.22 12.47
N ALA A 332 -0.96 -21.28 11.96
CA ALA A 332 -1.44 -21.28 10.58
C ALA A 332 -2.58 -20.28 10.38
N SER A 333 -2.41 -19.34 9.45
CA SER A 333 -3.42 -18.32 9.13
C SER A 333 -4.70 -18.88 8.50
N THR A 334 -4.61 -20.01 7.78
CA THR A 334 -5.76 -20.64 7.09
C THR A 334 -6.85 -21.13 8.04
N VAL A 335 -6.53 -21.35 9.31
CA VAL A 335 -7.49 -21.77 10.34
C VAL A 335 -8.04 -20.56 11.11
N LYS A 336 -7.40 -19.39 11.01
CA LYS A 336 -7.70 -18.18 11.80
C LYS A 336 -7.76 -18.47 13.31
N THR A 337 -6.92 -19.38 13.79
CA THR A 337 -6.85 -19.78 15.21
C THR A 337 -6.67 -18.60 16.17
N PRO A 338 -5.79 -17.60 15.91
CA PRO A 338 -5.63 -16.46 16.82
C PRO A 338 -6.92 -15.70 17.13
N VAL A 339 -7.77 -15.52 16.12
CA VAL A 339 -9.07 -14.82 16.23
C VAL A 339 -10.05 -15.56 17.14
N LYS A 340 -9.83 -16.86 17.40
CA LYS A 340 -10.71 -17.70 18.21
C LYS A 340 -10.27 -17.85 19.68
N LEU A 341 -9.20 -17.17 20.07
CA LEU A 341 -8.75 -17.16 21.46
C LEU A 341 -9.72 -16.32 22.31
N VAL A 342 -10.10 -16.84 23.48
CA VAL A 342 -11.02 -16.19 24.43
C VAL A 342 -12.39 -15.91 23.80
N THR A 343 -12.86 -16.83 22.95
CA THR A 343 -14.22 -16.79 22.36
C THR A 343 -14.90 -18.13 22.54
N ASP A 344 -16.22 -18.12 22.70
CA ASP A 344 -17.03 -19.34 22.64
C ASP A 344 -17.25 -19.74 21.17
N LEU A 345 -17.08 -21.03 20.88
CA LEU A 345 -17.29 -21.61 19.54
C LEU A 345 -18.34 -22.70 19.63
N ASP A 346 -19.52 -22.44 19.06
CA ASP A 346 -20.64 -23.38 19.03
C ASP A 346 -20.45 -24.49 17.98
N ASP A 347 -19.75 -24.19 16.88
CA ASP A 347 -19.39 -25.20 15.88
C ASP A 347 -18.30 -26.13 16.43
N GLU A 348 -18.72 -27.29 16.92
CA GLU A 348 -17.86 -28.34 17.44
C GLU A 348 -16.79 -28.82 16.45
N ARG A 349 -17.07 -28.85 15.15
CA ARG A 349 -16.09 -29.25 14.13
C ARG A 349 -15.01 -28.18 14.00
N GLN A 350 -15.41 -26.92 13.96
CA GLN A 350 -14.48 -25.79 13.94
C GLN A 350 -13.64 -25.75 15.23
N LYS A 351 -14.27 -25.88 16.40
CA LYS A 351 -13.62 -25.92 17.71
C LYS A 351 -12.56 -27.02 17.78
N ARG A 352 -12.88 -28.25 17.38
CA ARG A 352 -11.90 -29.36 17.32
C ARG A 352 -10.71 -29.03 16.41
N ARG A 353 -10.95 -28.40 15.25
CA ARG A 353 -9.88 -28.00 14.32
C ARG A 353 -8.97 -26.94 14.93
N VAL A 354 -9.53 -25.94 15.61
CA VAL A 354 -8.79 -24.87 16.28
C VAL A 354 -7.96 -25.44 17.45
N LEU A 355 -8.57 -26.27 18.30
CA LEU A 355 -7.88 -26.90 19.44
C LEU A 355 -6.74 -27.83 18.98
N LYS A 356 -6.93 -28.60 17.92
CA LYS A 356 -5.85 -29.42 17.34
C LYS A 356 -4.64 -28.56 16.93
N HIS A 357 -4.88 -27.35 16.44
CA HIS A 357 -3.82 -26.43 16.08
C HIS A 357 -3.15 -25.82 17.31
N LEU A 358 -3.92 -25.41 18.32
CA LEU A 358 -3.42 -24.85 19.58
C LEU A 358 -2.58 -25.84 20.41
N LYS A 359 -2.90 -27.14 20.36
CA LYS A 359 -2.11 -28.18 21.04
C LYS A 359 -0.65 -28.21 20.64
N LYS A 360 -0.30 -27.77 19.42
CA LYS A 360 1.11 -27.63 18.99
C LYS A 360 1.90 -26.63 19.84
N PHE A 361 1.21 -25.70 20.48
CA PHE A 361 1.76 -24.66 21.36
C PHE A 361 1.53 -25.01 22.85
N GLY A 362 1.10 -26.22 23.17
CA GLY A 362 0.75 -26.64 24.53
C GLY A 362 -0.42 -25.83 25.12
N ILE A 363 -1.37 -25.43 24.28
CA ILE A 363 -2.59 -24.73 24.67
C ILE A 363 -3.77 -25.67 24.47
N ASP A 364 -4.42 -26.04 25.56
CA ASP A 364 -5.43 -27.12 25.57
C ASP A 364 -6.87 -26.61 25.41
N ASP A 365 -7.12 -25.33 25.67
CA ASP A 365 -8.46 -24.74 25.62
C ASP A 365 -8.45 -23.27 25.15
N LEU A 366 -9.52 -22.84 24.47
CA LEU A 366 -9.67 -21.47 23.93
C LEU A 366 -9.65 -20.40 25.00
N ASN A 367 -10.04 -20.74 26.23
CA ASN A 367 -10.10 -19.84 27.37
C ASN A 367 -9.15 -20.25 28.52
N SER A 368 -8.17 -21.11 28.24
CA SER A 368 -7.10 -21.45 29.18
C SER A 368 -6.27 -20.22 29.60
N LEU A 369 -5.53 -20.32 30.72
CA LEU A 369 -4.65 -19.23 31.17
C LEU A 369 -3.64 -18.81 30.10
N LYS A 370 -3.10 -19.75 29.31
CA LYS A 370 -2.21 -19.47 28.18
C LYS A 370 -2.92 -18.71 27.06
N SER A 371 -4.15 -19.10 26.72
CA SER A 371 -4.96 -18.39 25.71
C SER A 371 -5.25 -16.96 26.14
N ARG A 372 -5.67 -16.77 27.40
CA ARG A 372 -5.88 -15.44 27.98
C ARG A 372 -4.57 -14.65 28.00
N PHE A 373 -3.47 -15.28 28.40
CA PHE A 373 -2.15 -14.63 28.44
C PHE A 373 -1.76 -14.08 27.07
N LEU A 374 -1.92 -14.86 26.00
CA LEU A 374 -1.58 -14.43 24.65
C LEU A 374 -2.29 -13.14 24.25
N VAL A 375 -3.61 -13.06 24.41
CA VAL A 375 -4.41 -11.93 23.89
C VAL A 375 -4.74 -10.86 24.93
N CYS A 376 -4.37 -11.05 26.19
CA CYS A 376 -4.57 -10.07 27.26
C CYS A 376 -4.07 -8.65 26.94
N PRO A 377 -3.00 -8.41 26.14
CA PRO A 377 -2.61 -7.05 25.76
C PRO A 377 -3.69 -6.24 25.03
N GLN A 378 -4.76 -6.88 24.55
CA GLN A 378 -5.86 -6.21 23.86
C GLN A 378 -6.98 -5.75 24.81
N PHE A 379 -7.03 -6.27 26.04
CA PHE A 379 -8.10 -6.02 27.00
C PHE A 379 -7.76 -4.85 27.92
N SER A 380 -8.75 -4.00 28.22
CA SER A 380 -8.59 -2.88 29.14
C SER A 380 -8.24 -3.33 30.57
N ASN A 381 -8.83 -4.45 31.01
CA ASN A 381 -8.55 -5.09 32.27
C ASN A 381 -7.78 -6.39 32.05
N CYS A 382 -6.86 -6.72 32.97
CA CYS A 382 -6.08 -7.93 32.88
C CYS A 382 -6.96 -9.19 32.97
N ILE A 383 -6.89 -10.07 31.97
CA ILE A 383 -7.64 -11.35 31.94
C ILE A 383 -6.77 -12.57 32.25
N CYS A 384 -5.46 -12.38 32.40
CA CYS A 384 -4.48 -13.46 32.61
C CYS A 384 -3.68 -13.32 33.91
N ASN A 385 -4.11 -12.44 34.82
CA ASN A 385 -3.48 -12.15 36.11
C ASN A 385 -2.05 -11.59 36.04
N CYS A 386 -1.59 -11.09 34.89
CA CYS A 386 -0.24 -10.51 34.75
C CYS A 386 -0.08 -9.10 35.32
N GLY A 387 -1.17 -8.43 35.69
CA GLY A 387 -1.13 -7.06 36.22
C GLY A 387 -0.73 -5.97 35.20
N HIS A 388 -0.27 -6.33 34.00
CA HIS A 388 0.08 -5.37 32.95
C HIS A 388 -1.17 -4.73 32.32
N GLY A 389 -1.11 -3.41 32.10
CA GLY A 389 -2.15 -2.66 31.39
C GLY A 389 -2.11 -2.85 29.87
N ARG A 390 -3.19 -2.44 29.19
CA ARG A 390 -3.32 -2.44 27.73
C ARG A 390 -2.33 -1.46 27.09
N PRO A 391 -1.39 -1.90 26.22
CA PRO A 391 -0.57 -0.98 25.44
C PRO A 391 -1.43 -0.05 24.57
N SER A 392 -1.00 1.20 24.44
CA SER A 392 -1.78 2.27 23.81
C SER A 392 -1.95 2.10 22.29
N THR A 393 -1.00 1.48 21.60
CA THR A 393 -1.00 1.38 20.13
C THR A 393 -1.13 -0.06 19.64
N SER A 394 -1.68 -0.23 18.42
CA SER A 394 -1.75 -1.54 17.77
C SER A 394 -0.38 -2.20 17.62
N ARG A 395 0.65 -1.44 17.24
CA ARG A 395 2.03 -1.95 17.16
C ARG A 395 2.50 -2.51 18.49
N ALA A 396 2.31 -1.77 19.58
CA ALA A 396 2.73 -2.20 20.91
C ALA A 396 1.99 -3.47 21.36
N ARG A 397 0.68 -3.56 21.10
CA ARG A 397 -0.12 -4.76 21.38
C ARG A 397 0.34 -5.96 20.57
N ILE A 398 0.57 -5.78 19.27
CA ILE A 398 1.08 -6.82 18.38
C ILE A 398 2.43 -7.35 18.88
N LYS A 399 3.40 -6.47 19.14
CA LYS A 399 4.74 -6.84 19.64
C LYS A 399 4.68 -7.56 20.98
N GLU A 400 3.81 -7.12 21.90
CA GLU A 400 3.61 -7.81 23.17
C GLU A 400 3.00 -9.20 22.97
N MET A 401 2.03 -9.37 22.07
CA MET A 401 1.48 -10.68 21.72
C MET A 401 2.53 -11.62 21.10
N GLU A 402 3.43 -11.11 20.25
CA GLU A 402 4.55 -11.88 19.70
C GLU A 402 5.48 -12.39 20.80
N LYS A 403 5.91 -11.49 21.69
CA LYS A 403 6.75 -11.83 22.85
C LYS A 403 6.09 -12.88 23.75
N ARG A 404 4.77 -12.77 23.96
CA ARG A 404 4.02 -13.76 24.76
C ARG A 404 3.93 -15.11 24.09
N LEU A 405 3.78 -15.16 22.77
CA LEU A 405 3.83 -16.41 22.01
C LEU A 405 5.20 -17.07 22.14
N GLU A 406 6.27 -16.29 22.03
CA GLU A 406 7.64 -16.78 22.22
C GLU A 406 7.85 -17.38 23.62
N ILE A 407 7.34 -16.74 24.67
CA ILE A 407 7.39 -17.27 26.05
C ILE A 407 6.71 -18.63 26.14
N ILE A 408 5.56 -18.81 25.48
CA ILE A 408 4.85 -20.09 25.45
C ILE A 408 5.62 -21.14 24.65
N THR A 409 6.08 -20.81 23.45
CA THR A 409 6.77 -21.77 22.57
C THR A 409 8.11 -22.22 23.13
N ASN A 410 8.79 -21.36 23.89
CA ASN A 410 10.06 -21.67 24.53
C ASN A 410 9.87 -22.42 25.87
N GLY A 411 8.64 -22.76 26.27
CA GLY A 411 8.36 -23.46 27.53
C GLY A 411 8.59 -22.62 28.79
N ASN A 412 8.75 -21.30 28.64
CA ASN A 412 9.06 -20.38 29.74
C ASN A 412 7.82 -19.83 30.46
N PHE A 413 6.63 -20.22 30.02
CA PHE A 413 5.37 -19.87 30.67
C PHE A 413 5.24 -20.58 32.03
N LYS A 414 5.23 -19.81 33.13
CA LYS A 414 5.06 -20.31 34.50
C LYS A 414 3.69 -19.91 35.04
N ASN A 415 2.90 -20.88 35.48
CA ASN A 415 1.59 -20.63 36.10
C ASN A 415 1.69 -19.75 37.37
N ASP A 416 2.82 -19.80 38.07
CA ASP A 416 2.98 -19.17 39.40
C ASP A 416 3.56 -17.74 39.36
N ARG A 417 3.90 -17.18 38.18
CA ARG A 417 4.51 -15.84 38.05
C ARG A 417 3.52 -14.67 38.18
N LEU A 418 2.37 -14.89 38.82
CA LEU A 418 1.24 -13.95 38.82
C LEU A 418 0.76 -13.60 40.24
N ASN A 419 1.49 -14.02 41.28
CA ASN A 419 1.18 -13.75 42.70
C ASN A 419 2.18 -12.83 43.41
N ASN A 420 3.15 -12.24 42.70
CA ASN A 420 4.07 -11.27 43.29
C ASN A 420 4.06 -9.98 42.47
N HIS A 421 3.06 -9.15 42.72
CA HIS A 421 3.19 -7.70 42.89
C HIS A 421 1.94 -7.15 43.57
#